data_AF-L9VUQ2-F1
#
_entry.id   AF-L9VUQ2-F1
#
_cell.length_a   1.000
_cell.length_b   1.000
_cell.length_c   1.000
_cell.angle_alpha   90.00
_cell.angle_beta   90.00
_cell.angle_gamma   90.00
#
_symmetry.space_group_name_H-M   'P 1'
#
loop_
_entity.id
_entity.type
_entity.pdbx_description
1 polymer ?
#
loop_
_entity_poly.entity_id
_entity_poly.type
_entity_poly.pdbx_seq_one_letter_code
_entity_poly.pdbx_strand_id
1 'polypeptide(L)'
;MTVIEGDADGGMTRDSDSDPARAPDPASVDDLEPETGVDWPAALALYVAAAAAVIVGVTGVAAGGSSDVILGLVPTAFTGGILCGAIVAGATPRLALRLGVWRWRTVALCLPAVAVAGGVIVLSTVGRVPGNWHLPIVAAALLGIGLSGRLLALVARDTYIGTAIDRERTATAGWTWYQSGTHVGMIGLGLGLLAVAAFFTVYRGHPPVRMLFAASLSVALGWDPTVSIPKLGGDAITLSPLPGMEYERGELRAYEAGLVFQPKLIPSYRRFVPSDRITGVRLTEEKLVLERRFRPDIRCDRSNIDDLKGVLRALEAWDRAPRQPTV
;
A
#
# COMPACT_ATOMS: atom_id res chain seq x y z
N MET A 1 -5.60 86.39 -3.38
CA MET A 1 -4.88 85.89 -2.20
C MET A 1 -5.82 84.95 -1.44
N THR A 2 -5.48 83.73 -1.02
CA THR A 2 -4.41 82.78 -1.45
C THR A 2 -4.55 81.49 -0.60
N VAL A 3 -4.84 80.32 -1.20
CA VAL A 3 -4.80 78.94 -0.59
C VAL A 3 -5.51 78.84 0.79
N ILE A 4 -5.42 77.84 1.69
CA ILE A 4 -5.06 76.39 1.71
C ILE A 4 -6.39 75.72 2.21
N GLU A 5 -7.01 74.67 1.64
CA GLU A 5 -6.61 73.28 1.33
C GLU A 5 -6.38 72.39 2.58
N GLY A 6 -6.72 71.09 2.49
CA GLY A 6 -6.67 70.10 3.57
C GLY A 6 -8.03 69.81 4.24
N ASP A 7 -8.36 68.57 4.62
CA ASP A 7 -7.75 67.30 4.23
C ASP A 7 -8.81 66.17 4.27
N ALA A 8 -8.57 65.08 3.53
CA ALA A 8 -9.56 64.02 3.29
C ALA A 8 -9.19 62.73 4.04
N ASP A 9 -9.68 62.59 5.27
CA ASP A 9 -9.49 61.37 6.09
C ASP A 9 -10.40 60.22 5.63
N GLY A 10 -10.13 59.76 4.41
CA GLY A 10 -10.83 58.67 3.74
C GLY A 10 -10.40 57.32 4.30
N GLY A 11 -11.09 56.88 5.36
CA GLY A 11 -10.79 55.64 6.06
C GLY A 11 -10.71 54.41 5.15
N MET A 12 -9.49 54.01 4.80
CA MET A 12 -9.24 52.76 4.09
C MET A 12 -9.59 51.58 4.99
N THR A 13 -10.75 50.97 4.75
CA THR A 13 -11.00 49.58 5.12
C THR A 13 -9.99 48.71 4.38
N ARG A 14 -8.88 48.41 5.06
CA ARG A 14 -7.84 47.52 4.54
C ARG A 14 -8.46 46.13 4.42
N ASP A 15 -8.85 45.75 3.21
CA ASP A 15 -9.33 44.40 2.92
C ASP A 15 -8.32 43.40 3.47
N SER A 16 -8.81 42.46 4.29
CA SER A 16 -7.99 41.40 4.85
C SER A 16 -7.46 40.55 3.69
N ASP A 17 -6.13 40.47 3.57
CA ASP A 17 -5.46 39.59 2.61
C ASP A 17 -6.05 38.18 2.69
N SER A 18 -6.71 37.76 1.61
CA SER A 18 -7.16 36.40 1.41
C SER A 18 -5.94 35.52 1.06
N ASP A 19 -5.10 35.26 2.07
CA ASP A 19 -3.82 34.52 2.00
C ASP A 19 -3.98 33.30 1.07
N PRO A 20 -3.37 33.31 -0.13
CA PRO A 20 -3.80 32.44 -1.23
C PRO A 20 -3.42 30.98 -1.00
N ALA A 21 -4.34 30.24 -0.40
CA ALA A 21 -4.32 28.79 -0.24
C ALA A 21 -2.97 28.24 0.28
N ARG A 22 -2.53 28.77 1.43
CA ARG A 22 -1.44 28.17 2.21
C ARG A 22 -1.71 26.67 2.38
N ALA A 23 -0.84 25.83 1.83
CA ALA A 23 -1.04 24.38 1.85
C ALA A 23 -1.14 23.88 3.31
N PRO A 24 -2.05 22.92 3.60
CA PRO A 24 -2.25 22.43 4.96
C PRO A 24 -0.95 21.88 5.54
N ASP A 25 -0.62 22.36 6.75
CA ASP A 25 0.50 21.88 7.55
C ASP A 25 0.31 20.37 7.82
N PRO A 26 1.33 19.50 7.70
CA PRO A 26 1.21 18.10 8.13
C PRO A 26 0.75 17.90 9.59
N ALA A 27 0.72 18.95 10.42
CA ALA A 27 0.05 18.97 11.72
C ALA A 27 -1.49 18.92 11.67
N SER A 28 -2.15 19.38 10.59
CA SER A 28 -3.63 19.42 10.48
C SER A 28 -4.28 18.04 10.32
N VAL A 29 -3.49 16.97 10.25
CA VAL A 29 -3.98 15.57 10.23
C VAL A 29 -4.73 15.21 11.52
N ASP A 30 -4.57 15.98 12.60
CA ASP A 30 -5.37 15.83 13.83
C ASP A 30 -6.74 16.53 13.77
N ASP A 31 -7.08 17.29 12.72
CA ASP A 31 -8.41 17.89 12.50
C ASP A 31 -9.28 17.05 11.54
N LEU A 32 -8.69 16.12 10.79
CA LEU A 32 -9.42 15.21 9.90
C LEU A 32 -10.23 14.17 10.69
N GLU A 33 -11.56 14.20 10.57
CA GLU A 33 -12.42 13.10 11.00
C GLU A 33 -12.18 11.85 10.12
N PRO A 34 -11.74 10.72 10.70
CA PRO A 34 -11.38 9.55 9.92
C PRO A 34 -12.61 8.68 9.63
N GLU A 35 -13.08 8.67 8.38
CA GLU A 35 -14.06 7.70 7.88
C GLU A 35 -13.43 6.29 7.75
N THR A 36 -13.19 5.63 8.89
CA THR A 36 -12.71 4.25 8.94
C THR A 36 -13.82 3.28 8.57
N GLY A 37 -13.80 2.78 7.33
CA GLY A 37 -14.57 1.60 6.94
C GLY A 37 -14.17 0.35 7.73
N VAL A 38 -14.96 -0.72 7.61
CA VAL A 38 -14.80 -2.00 8.32
C VAL A 38 -13.41 -2.63 8.10
N ASP A 39 -12.77 -2.32 6.97
CA ASP A 39 -11.44 -2.80 6.60
C ASP A 39 -10.34 -2.43 7.59
N TRP A 40 -10.41 -1.25 8.23
CA TRP A 40 -9.37 -0.83 9.19
C TRP A 40 -9.39 -1.66 10.48
N PRO A 41 -10.53 -1.80 11.20
CA PRO A 41 -10.63 -2.75 12.31
C PRO A 41 -10.31 -4.19 11.91
N ALA A 42 -10.77 -4.66 10.75
CA ALA A 42 -10.51 -6.01 10.28
C ALA A 42 -9.02 -6.28 10.04
N ALA A 43 -8.30 -5.36 9.39
CA ALA A 43 -6.87 -5.52 9.12
C ALA A 43 -6.02 -5.42 10.40
N LEU A 44 -6.37 -4.54 11.36
CA LEU A 44 -5.63 -4.44 12.61
C LEU A 44 -5.89 -5.65 13.52
N ALA A 45 -7.14 -6.11 13.59
CA ALA A 45 -7.51 -7.37 14.25
C ALA A 45 -6.72 -8.56 13.69
N LEU A 46 -6.66 -8.70 12.36
CA LEU A 46 -5.92 -9.79 11.71
C LEU A 46 -4.41 -9.72 12.00
N TYR A 47 -3.81 -8.53 12.01
CA TYR A 47 -2.38 -8.35 12.32
C TYR A 47 -2.05 -8.71 13.76
N VAL A 48 -2.85 -8.23 14.74
CA VAL A 48 -2.65 -8.55 16.16
C VAL A 48 -2.91 -10.04 16.43
N ALA A 49 -3.93 -10.63 15.79
CA ALA A 49 -4.22 -12.06 15.85
C ALA A 49 -3.06 -12.93 15.32
N ALA A 50 -2.52 -12.59 14.14
CA ALA A 50 -1.38 -13.29 13.57
C ALA A 50 -0.13 -13.17 14.46
N ALA A 51 0.14 -11.99 15.01
CA ALA A 51 1.26 -11.79 15.93
C ALA A 51 1.11 -12.61 17.22
N ALA A 52 -0.06 -12.57 17.86
CA ALA A 52 -0.34 -13.31 19.09
C ALA A 52 -0.23 -14.83 18.89
N ALA A 53 -0.85 -15.36 17.83
CA ALA A 53 -0.79 -16.78 17.48
C ALA A 53 0.64 -17.28 17.24
N VAL A 54 1.44 -16.51 16.49
CA VAL A 54 2.85 -16.84 16.22
C VAL A 54 3.70 -16.75 17.49
N ILE A 55 3.53 -15.71 18.32
CA ILE A 55 4.26 -15.57 19.59
C ILE A 55 3.98 -16.77 20.51
N VAL A 56 2.72 -17.18 20.65
CA VAL A 56 2.32 -18.34 21.46
C VAL A 56 2.88 -19.66 20.90
N GLY A 57 2.93 -19.82 19.58
CA GLY A 57 3.60 -20.96 18.95
C GLY A 57 5.11 -21.00 19.23
N VAL A 58 5.79 -19.85 19.13
CA VAL A 58 7.23 -19.72 19.43
C VAL A 58 7.52 -20.03 20.89
N THR A 59 6.78 -19.44 21.84
CA THR A 59 7.01 -19.64 23.27
C THR A 59 6.65 -21.05 23.72
N GLY A 60 5.56 -21.63 23.20
CA GLY A 60 5.17 -23.01 23.48
C GLY A 60 6.24 -24.02 23.06
N VAL A 61 6.77 -23.89 21.85
CA VAL A 61 7.86 -24.77 21.35
C VAL A 61 9.17 -24.52 22.11
N ALA A 62 9.54 -23.26 22.37
CA ALA A 62 10.76 -22.92 23.12
C ALA A 62 10.72 -23.36 24.61
N ALA A 63 9.52 -23.53 25.17
CA ALA A 63 9.29 -24.07 26.52
C ALA A 63 9.17 -25.61 26.55
N GLY A 64 9.22 -26.30 25.40
CA GLY A 64 9.04 -27.75 25.32
C GLY A 64 7.61 -28.23 25.56
N GLY A 65 6.61 -27.37 25.33
CA GLY A 65 5.19 -27.74 25.44
C GLY A 65 4.79 -28.83 24.43
N SER A 66 3.80 -29.66 24.79
CA SER A 66 3.30 -30.70 23.88
C SER A 66 2.56 -30.09 22.68
N SER A 67 2.56 -30.81 21.56
CA SER A 67 1.84 -30.43 20.33
C SER A 67 0.38 -30.08 20.62
N ASP A 68 -0.29 -30.86 21.47
CA ASP A 68 -1.72 -30.69 21.77
C ASP A 68 -1.99 -29.38 22.53
N VAL A 69 -1.12 -29.02 23.48
CA VAL A 69 -1.21 -27.75 24.21
C VAL A 69 -0.96 -26.56 23.27
N ILE A 70 0.02 -26.67 22.37
CA ILE A 70 0.31 -25.62 21.38
C ILE A 70 -0.89 -25.46 20.40
N LEU A 71 -1.44 -26.57 19.90
CA LEU A 71 -2.60 -26.59 19.01
C LEU A 71 -3.88 -26.07 19.68
N GLY A 72 -4.05 -26.26 20.99
CA GLY A 72 -5.15 -25.67 21.76
C GLY A 72 -4.97 -24.16 22.05
N LEU A 73 -3.74 -23.71 22.33
CA LEU A 73 -3.47 -22.32 22.69
C LEU A 73 -3.42 -21.38 21.48
N VAL A 74 -2.93 -21.83 20.32
CA VAL A 74 -2.78 -20.98 19.12
C VAL A 74 -4.12 -20.38 18.62
N PRO A 75 -5.23 -21.14 18.49
CA PRO A 75 -6.54 -20.58 18.15
C PRO A 75 -7.08 -19.60 19.20
N THR A 76 -6.86 -19.88 20.49
CA THR A 76 -7.27 -18.99 21.59
C THR A 76 -6.50 -17.67 21.54
N ALA A 77 -5.18 -17.72 21.30
CA ALA A 77 -4.34 -16.55 21.11
C ALA A 77 -4.73 -15.73 19.87
N PHE A 78 -5.04 -16.40 18.76
CA PHE A 78 -5.56 -15.76 17.55
C PHE A 78 -6.88 -15.02 17.82
N THR A 79 -7.83 -15.68 18.50
CA THR A 79 -9.14 -15.11 18.84
C THR A 79 -9.02 -13.92 19.80
N GLY A 80 -8.18 -14.04 20.83
CA GLY A 80 -7.86 -12.93 21.73
C GLY A 80 -7.22 -11.75 20.99
N GLY A 81 -6.32 -12.03 20.04
CA GLY A 81 -5.69 -11.00 19.22
C GLY A 81 -6.66 -10.30 18.25
N ILE A 82 -7.66 -11.00 17.69
CA ILE A 82 -8.76 -10.38 16.93
C ILE A 82 -9.48 -9.36 17.82
N LEU A 83 -9.92 -9.79 19.01
CA LEU A 83 -10.68 -8.95 19.93
C LEU A 83 -9.86 -7.73 20.38
N CYS A 84 -8.60 -7.93 20.78
CA CYS A 84 -7.69 -6.84 21.14
C CYS A 84 -7.44 -5.87 19.99
N GLY A 85 -7.16 -6.35 18.77
CA GLY A 85 -6.92 -5.47 17.62
C GLY A 85 -8.16 -4.70 17.17
N ALA A 86 -9.36 -5.29 17.27
CA ALA A 86 -10.62 -4.59 17.01
C ALA A 86 -10.90 -3.49 18.05
N ILE A 87 -10.69 -3.78 19.34
CA ILE A 87 -10.82 -2.78 20.42
C ILE A 87 -9.83 -1.63 20.22
N VAL A 88 -8.56 -1.93 19.92
CA VAL A 88 -7.53 -0.90 19.66
C VAL A 88 -7.88 -0.07 18.41
N ALA A 89 -8.40 -0.68 17.35
CA ALA A 89 -8.82 0.04 16.15
C ALA A 89 -9.92 1.06 16.44
N GLY A 90 -10.95 0.67 17.21
CA GLY A 90 -12.04 1.55 17.62
C GLY A 90 -11.60 2.63 18.62
N ALA A 91 -10.67 2.31 19.52
CA ALA A 91 -10.10 3.28 20.46
C ALA A 91 -9.11 4.27 19.83
N THR A 92 -8.52 3.95 18.66
CA THR A 92 -7.48 4.77 18.02
C THR A 92 -7.66 4.94 16.51
N PRO A 93 -8.79 5.49 16.02
CA PRO A 93 -9.04 5.60 14.58
C PRO A 93 -8.03 6.51 13.85
N ARG A 94 -7.49 7.54 14.52
CA ARG A 94 -6.38 8.38 14.00
C ARG A 94 -5.08 7.60 13.74
N LEU A 95 -4.94 6.39 14.28
CA LEU A 95 -3.79 5.52 14.04
C LEU A 95 -3.73 5.07 12.56
N ALA A 96 -4.88 4.93 11.89
CA ALA A 96 -4.95 4.67 10.45
C ALA A 96 -4.23 5.76 9.64
N LEU A 97 -4.63 7.03 9.85
CA LEU A 97 -4.02 8.20 9.20
C LEU A 97 -2.52 8.28 9.48
N ARG A 98 -2.13 8.15 10.76
CA ARG A 98 -0.73 8.24 11.20
C ARG A 98 0.15 7.10 10.66
N LEU A 99 -0.40 5.94 10.29
CA LEU A 99 0.33 4.91 9.54
C LEU A 99 0.31 5.15 8.02
N GLY A 100 -0.79 5.65 7.46
CA GLY A 100 -0.98 5.86 6.02
C GLY A 100 -0.01 6.89 5.40
N VAL A 101 0.33 7.94 6.14
CA VAL A 101 1.28 8.99 5.72
C VAL A 101 2.66 8.41 5.35
N TRP A 102 3.24 7.59 6.22
CA TRP A 102 4.70 7.39 6.22
C TRP A 102 5.14 6.01 5.71
N ARG A 103 5.65 5.97 4.47
CA ARG A 103 6.08 4.73 3.78
C ARG A 103 7.07 3.85 4.55
N TRP A 104 7.85 4.40 5.49
CA TRP A 104 8.74 3.61 6.33
C TRP A 104 8.00 2.86 7.45
N ARG A 105 6.85 3.35 7.93
CA ARG A 105 5.98 2.62 8.88
C ARG A 105 5.41 1.34 8.27
N THR A 106 5.16 1.32 6.95
CA THR A 106 4.83 0.11 6.18
C THR A 106 5.92 -0.97 6.29
N VAL A 107 7.20 -0.58 6.25
CA VAL A 107 8.32 -1.52 6.42
C VAL A 107 8.46 -1.93 7.89
N ALA A 108 8.21 -1.01 8.83
CA ALA A 108 8.23 -1.30 10.26
C ALA A 108 7.22 -2.36 10.68
N LEU A 109 6.03 -2.41 10.07
CA LEU A 109 5.04 -3.48 10.28
C LEU A 109 5.52 -4.89 9.85
N CYS A 110 6.52 -4.97 8.97
CA CYS A 110 7.16 -6.24 8.60
C CYS A 110 8.31 -6.63 9.54
N LEU A 111 8.83 -5.71 10.37
CA LEU A 111 9.97 -6.01 11.25
C LEU A 111 9.66 -7.11 12.29
N PRO A 112 8.48 -7.19 12.93
CA PRO A 112 8.16 -8.29 13.84
C PRO A 112 8.18 -9.66 13.15
N ALA A 113 7.72 -9.75 11.89
CA ALA A 113 7.78 -10.99 11.10
C ALA A 113 9.23 -11.45 10.89
N VAL A 114 10.12 -10.51 10.53
CA VAL A 114 11.56 -10.78 10.32
C VAL A 114 12.28 -11.10 11.63
N ALA A 115 11.98 -10.37 12.70
CA ALA A 115 12.58 -10.56 14.03
C ALA A 115 12.21 -11.93 14.62
N VAL A 116 10.93 -12.34 14.52
CA VAL A 116 10.50 -13.67 14.93
C VAL A 116 11.13 -14.76 14.07
N ALA A 117 11.11 -14.61 12.73
CA ALA A 117 11.70 -15.60 11.83
C ALA A 117 13.21 -15.80 12.11
N GLY A 118 13.96 -14.70 12.26
CA GLY A 118 15.38 -14.74 12.63
C GLY A 118 15.62 -15.35 14.01
N GLY A 119 14.80 -14.97 15.01
CA GLY A 119 14.86 -15.54 16.35
C GLY A 119 14.64 -17.05 16.37
N VAL A 120 13.64 -17.56 15.65
CA VAL A 120 13.34 -19.00 15.54
C VAL A 120 14.49 -19.76 14.86
N ILE A 121 15.13 -19.18 13.83
CA ILE A 121 16.33 -19.75 13.21
C ILE A 121 17.48 -19.83 14.22
N VAL A 122 17.72 -18.78 15.02
CA VAL A 122 18.76 -18.77 16.06
C VAL A 122 18.46 -19.77 17.20
N LEU A 123 17.21 -19.89 17.65
CA LEU A 123 16.85 -20.94 18.62
C LEU A 123 17.05 -22.34 18.03
N SER A 124 16.82 -22.53 16.72
CA SER A 124 17.07 -23.80 16.02
C SER A 124 18.56 -24.13 15.92
N THR A 125 19.45 -23.18 15.66
CA THR A 125 20.91 -23.45 15.61
C THR A 125 21.51 -23.77 16.98
N VAL A 126 20.89 -23.29 18.07
CA VAL A 126 21.25 -23.62 19.46
C VAL A 126 20.51 -24.89 19.96
N GLY A 127 19.77 -25.60 19.08
CA GLY A 127 19.07 -26.84 19.43
C GLY A 127 17.88 -26.68 20.39
N ARG A 128 17.40 -25.45 20.60
CA ARG A 128 16.24 -25.14 21.46
C ARG A 128 14.89 -25.41 20.78
N VAL A 129 14.87 -25.56 19.45
CA VAL A 129 13.68 -26.01 18.70
C VAL A 129 13.91 -27.46 18.26
N PRO A 130 13.17 -28.44 18.80
CA PRO A 130 13.34 -29.84 18.43
C PRO A 130 12.83 -30.10 17.01
N GLY A 131 13.70 -30.64 16.16
CA GLY A 131 13.36 -31.07 14.80
C GLY A 131 12.82 -29.95 13.90
N ASN A 132 11.89 -30.31 13.02
CA ASN A 132 11.49 -29.47 11.89
C ASN A 132 10.50 -28.34 12.24
N TRP A 133 10.13 -28.17 13.52
CA TRP A 133 9.18 -27.16 13.99
C TRP A 133 9.58 -25.72 13.67
N HIS A 134 10.87 -25.44 13.48
CA HIS A 134 11.35 -24.11 13.10
C HIS A 134 10.78 -23.63 11.76
N LEU A 135 10.51 -24.54 10.81
CA LEU A 135 10.05 -24.22 9.45
C LEU A 135 8.58 -23.76 9.38
N PRO A 136 7.57 -24.46 9.95
CA PRO A 136 6.21 -23.95 9.98
C PRO A 136 6.06 -22.68 10.82
N ILE A 137 6.87 -22.48 11.87
CA ILE A 137 6.83 -21.25 12.68
C ILE A 137 7.40 -20.06 11.88
N VAL A 138 8.54 -20.23 11.19
CA VAL A 138 9.08 -19.21 10.27
C VAL A 138 8.07 -18.88 9.15
N ALA A 139 7.43 -19.89 8.57
CA ALA A 139 6.39 -19.69 7.56
C ALA A 139 5.17 -18.93 8.13
N ALA A 140 4.70 -19.28 9.33
CA ALA A 140 3.60 -18.59 10.00
C ALA A 140 3.95 -17.14 10.38
N ALA A 141 5.19 -16.85 10.77
CA ALA A 141 5.65 -15.49 11.00
C ALA A 141 5.66 -14.66 9.71
N LEU A 142 6.30 -15.17 8.64
CA LEU A 142 6.46 -14.44 7.38
C LEU A 142 5.14 -14.30 6.60
N LEU A 143 4.29 -15.33 6.59
CA LEU A 143 2.98 -15.27 5.93
C LEU A 143 1.94 -14.57 6.81
N GLY A 144 1.79 -15.00 8.07
CA GLY A 144 0.79 -14.44 8.99
C GLY A 144 1.07 -12.97 9.30
N ILE A 145 2.16 -12.67 10.01
CA ILE A 145 2.49 -11.30 10.42
C ILE A 145 2.88 -10.44 9.20
N GLY A 146 3.67 -11.00 8.27
CA GLY A 146 4.14 -10.25 7.09
C GLY A 146 3.05 -9.85 6.11
N LEU A 147 2.11 -10.74 5.77
CA LEU A 147 1.01 -10.39 4.85
C LEU A 147 -0.06 -9.53 5.54
N SER A 148 -0.39 -9.80 6.80
CA SER A 148 -1.35 -8.96 7.55
C SER A 148 -0.80 -7.56 7.83
N GLY A 149 0.50 -7.41 8.15
CA GLY A 149 1.15 -6.11 8.29
C GLY A 149 1.20 -5.33 6.97
N ARG A 150 1.41 -6.03 5.84
CA ARG A 150 1.30 -5.45 4.50
C ARG A 150 -0.13 -5.02 4.17
N LEU A 151 -1.14 -5.83 4.50
CA LEU A 151 -2.56 -5.53 4.33
C LEU A 151 -2.96 -4.28 5.14
N LEU A 152 -2.59 -4.27 6.43
CA LEU A 152 -2.81 -3.15 7.35
C LEU A 152 -2.22 -1.84 6.82
N ALA A 153 -1.01 -1.89 6.25
CA ALA A 153 -0.38 -0.74 5.62
C ALA A 153 -1.04 -0.28 4.30
N LEU A 154 -1.66 -1.19 3.55
CA LEU A 154 -2.44 -0.86 2.36
C LEU A 154 -3.77 -0.19 2.75
N VAL A 155 -4.49 -0.74 3.73
CA VAL A 155 -5.73 -0.16 4.29
C VAL A 155 -5.46 1.23 4.89
N ALA A 156 -4.49 1.36 5.80
CA ALA A 156 -4.11 2.64 6.42
C ALA A 156 -3.82 3.72 5.37
N ARG A 157 -3.20 3.33 4.25
CA ARG A 157 -2.87 4.22 3.16
C ARG A 157 -4.07 4.55 2.26
N ASP A 158 -5.00 3.62 2.02
CA ASP A 158 -6.27 3.94 1.34
C ASP A 158 -7.08 4.94 2.16
N THR A 159 -7.25 4.69 3.47
CA THR A 159 -7.94 5.60 4.38
C THR A 159 -7.32 7.00 4.35
N TYR A 160 -5.99 7.10 4.45
CA TYR A 160 -5.28 8.38 4.35
C TYR A 160 -5.49 9.10 3.01
N ILE A 161 -5.49 8.38 1.87
CA ILE A 161 -5.74 8.99 0.56
C ILE A 161 -7.20 9.45 0.43
N GLY A 162 -8.15 8.62 0.87
CA GLY A 162 -9.58 8.93 0.85
C GLY A 162 -9.94 10.15 1.71
N THR A 163 -9.27 10.35 2.84
CA THR A 163 -9.50 11.52 3.71
C THR A 163 -8.72 12.76 3.28
N ALA A 164 -7.40 12.65 3.07
CA ALA A 164 -6.52 13.81 2.91
C ALA A 164 -6.33 14.28 1.45
N ILE A 165 -6.89 13.58 0.47
CA ILE A 165 -6.81 13.98 -0.95
C ILE A 165 -8.21 14.01 -1.57
N ASP A 166 -8.97 12.91 -1.48
CA ASP A 166 -10.25 12.78 -2.20
C ASP A 166 -11.41 13.58 -1.54
N ARG A 167 -11.30 13.95 -0.25
CA ARG A 167 -12.32 14.75 0.47
C ARG A 167 -12.08 16.26 0.41
N GLU A 168 -10.83 16.70 0.53
CA GLU A 168 -10.48 18.13 0.60
C GLU A 168 -10.39 18.82 -0.77
N ARG A 169 -10.11 18.07 -1.85
CA ARG A 169 -9.85 18.66 -3.17
C ARG A 169 -10.75 18.04 -4.24
N THR A 170 -11.28 18.87 -5.13
CA THR A 170 -11.89 18.41 -6.37
C THR A 170 -10.82 17.92 -7.34
N ALA A 171 -11.01 16.75 -7.96
CA ALA A 171 -10.10 16.25 -8.97
C ALA A 171 -10.10 17.17 -10.20
N THR A 172 -8.92 17.62 -10.63
CA THR A 172 -8.74 18.52 -11.79
C THR A 172 -9.04 17.82 -13.12
N ALA A 173 -8.82 16.51 -13.18
CA ALA A 173 -9.23 15.65 -14.29
C ALA A 173 -9.37 14.20 -13.80
N GLY A 174 -10.15 13.37 -14.50
CA GLY A 174 -10.24 11.94 -14.27
C GLY A 174 -10.42 11.20 -15.59
N TRP A 175 -9.81 10.01 -15.72
CA TRP A 175 -9.94 9.15 -16.89
C TRP A 175 -9.87 7.68 -16.52
N THR A 176 -10.36 6.80 -17.40
CA THR A 176 -10.22 5.35 -17.20
C THR A 176 -8.78 4.92 -17.47
N TRP A 177 -8.22 4.09 -16.59
CA TRP A 177 -6.92 3.47 -16.81
C TRP A 177 -7.04 1.95 -16.77
N TYR A 178 -6.76 1.33 -17.91
CA TYR A 178 -6.55 -0.10 -18.02
C TYR A 178 -5.16 -0.42 -17.47
N GLN A 179 -5.12 -0.85 -16.20
CA GLN A 179 -3.91 -1.39 -15.60
C GLN A 179 -3.80 -2.88 -15.93
N SER A 180 -2.60 -3.34 -16.26
CA SER A 180 -2.22 -4.74 -16.11
C SER A 180 -2.28 -5.09 -14.62
N GLY A 181 -3.44 -5.54 -14.14
CA GLY A 181 -3.72 -5.70 -12.71
C GLY A 181 -2.80 -6.72 -12.04
N THR A 182 -2.85 -6.74 -10.71
CA THR A 182 -2.21 -7.74 -9.85
C THR A 182 -2.34 -9.14 -10.47
N HIS A 183 -1.24 -9.78 -10.81
CA HIS A 183 -1.28 -11.04 -11.57
C HIS A 183 -1.71 -12.20 -10.68
N VAL A 184 -3.03 -12.38 -10.54
CA VAL A 184 -3.66 -13.42 -9.69
C VAL A 184 -3.11 -14.81 -10.01
N GLY A 185 -2.81 -15.11 -11.28
CA GLY A 185 -2.15 -16.37 -11.67
C GLY A 185 -0.74 -16.54 -11.10
N MET A 186 0.07 -15.47 -11.01
CA MET A 186 1.40 -15.51 -10.39
C MET A 186 1.35 -15.58 -8.87
N ILE A 187 0.36 -14.91 -8.24
CA ILE A 187 0.12 -15.05 -6.80
C ILE A 187 -0.36 -16.47 -6.47
N GLY A 188 -1.32 -17.00 -7.23
CA GLY A 188 -1.82 -18.37 -7.09
C GLY A 188 -0.73 -19.43 -7.30
N LEU A 189 0.12 -19.25 -8.33
CA LEU A 189 1.32 -20.06 -8.54
C LEU A 189 2.25 -19.98 -7.32
N GLY A 190 2.55 -18.77 -6.83
CA GLY A 190 3.41 -18.58 -5.66
C GLY A 190 2.87 -19.21 -4.38
N LEU A 191 1.57 -19.09 -4.11
CA LEU A 191 0.89 -19.72 -2.98
C LEU A 191 0.85 -21.26 -3.13
N GLY A 192 0.60 -21.77 -4.34
CA GLY A 192 0.66 -23.21 -4.63
C GLY A 192 2.06 -23.79 -4.46
N LEU A 193 3.09 -23.09 -4.95
CA LEU A 193 4.49 -23.48 -4.76
C LEU A 193 4.89 -23.44 -3.27
N LEU A 194 4.40 -22.46 -2.49
CA LEU A 194 4.56 -22.41 -1.03
C LEU A 194 3.91 -23.63 -0.35
N ALA A 195 2.67 -23.97 -0.71
CA ALA A 195 1.96 -25.11 -0.14
C ALA A 195 2.65 -26.45 -0.44
N VAL A 196 3.09 -26.65 -1.68
CA VAL A 196 3.85 -27.87 -2.07
C VAL A 196 5.23 -27.89 -1.41
N ALA A 197 5.92 -26.76 -1.29
CA ALA A 197 7.19 -26.67 -0.56
C ALA A 197 7.03 -27.01 0.93
N ALA A 198 5.94 -26.54 1.58
CA ALA A 198 5.62 -26.91 2.96
C ALA A 198 5.33 -28.42 3.10
N PHE A 199 4.54 -29.00 2.19
CA PHE A 199 4.28 -30.44 2.15
C PHE A 199 5.57 -31.27 1.99
N PHE A 200 6.44 -30.90 1.05
CA PHE A 200 7.76 -31.54 0.87
C PHE A 200 8.65 -31.41 2.10
N THR A 201 8.60 -30.26 2.79
CA THR A 201 9.34 -30.01 4.04
C THR A 201 8.90 -30.96 5.15
N VAL A 202 7.59 -31.15 5.32
CA VAL A 202 7.03 -32.08 6.31
C VAL A 202 7.38 -33.54 5.95
N TYR A 203 7.26 -33.93 4.69
CA TYR A 203 7.41 -35.33 4.28
C TYR A 203 8.85 -35.80 4.11
N ARG A 204 9.79 -34.92 3.71
CA ARG A 204 11.22 -35.26 3.48
C ARG A 204 12.19 -34.64 4.48
N GLY A 205 11.71 -33.82 5.42
CA GLY A 205 12.53 -33.17 6.45
C GLY A 205 13.51 -32.10 5.97
N HIS A 206 13.54 -31.80 4.67
CA HIS A 206 14.41 -30.77 4.08
C HIS A 206 13.59 -29.81 3.22
N PRO A 207 13.65 -28.48 3.49
CA PRO A 207 12.89 -27.51 2.72
C PRO A 207 13.50 -27.35 1.32
N PRO A 208 12.71 -27.40 0.23
CA PRO A 208 13.21 -27.19 -1.12
C PRO A 208 13.50 -25.69 -1.35
N VAL A 209 14.67 -25.22 -0.93
CA VAL A 209 15.05 -23.78 -0.91
C VAL A 209 14.83 -23.09 -2.26
N ARG A 210 15.14 -23.75 -3.39
CA ARG A 210 14.89 -23.22 -4.74
C ARG A 210 13.39 -22.98 -5.01
N MET A 211 12.53 -23.86 -4.49
CA MET A 211 11.08 -23.77 -4.64
C MET A 211 10.48 -22.70 -3.73
N LEU A 212 10.98 -22.56 -2.50
CA LEU A 212 10.62 -21.44 -1.62
C LEU A 212 11.03 -20.08 -2.24
N PHE A 213 12.24 -19.97 -2.79
CA PHE A 213 12.68 -18.78 -3.49
C PHE A 213 11.81 -18.47 -4.71
N ALA A 214 11.52 -19.46 -5.56
CA ALA A 214 10.63 -19.30 -6.70
C ALA A 214 9.22 -18.87 -6.27
N ALA A 215 8.67 -19.48 -5.21
CA ALA A 215 7.36 -19.15 -4.66
C ALA A 215 7.29 -17.71 -4.14
N SER A 216 8.26 -17.29 -3.32
CA SER A 216 8.37 -15.91 -2.81
C SER A 216 8.56 -14.90 -3.94
N LEU A 217 9.36 -15.23 -4.97
CA LEU A 217 9.52 -14.40 -6.17
C LEU A 217 8.22 -14.29 -6.96
N SER A 218 7.46 -15.39 -7.13
CA SER A 218 6.17 -15.39 -7.82
C SER A 218 5.11 -14.57 -7.09
N VAL A 219 5.03 -14.65 -5.74
CA VAL A 219 4.16 -13.77 -4.94
C VAL A 219 4.61 -12.30 -5.06
N ALA A 220 5.91 -12.02 -4.97
CA ALA A 220 6.43 -10.65 -5.03
C ALA A 220 6.21 -9.99 -6.40
N LEU A 221 6.47 -10.70 -7.50
CA LEU A 221 6.23 -10.23 -8.87
C LEU A 221 4.73 -10.15 -9.17
N GLY A 222 3.93 -11.14 -8.72
CA GLY A 222 2.48 -11.11 -8.86
C GLY A 222 1.80 -9.94 -8.16
N TRP A 223 2.42 -9.41 -7.08
CA TRP A 223 1.93 -8.26 -6.32
C TRP A 223 2.45 -6.90 -6.82
N ASP A 224 3.39 -6.81 -7.78
CA ASP A 224 3.78 -5.50 -8.35
C ASP A 224 3.11 -5.31 -9.72
N PRO A 225 1.94 -4.62 -9.79
CA PRO A 225 1.16 -4.41 -11.01
C PRO A 225 1.78 -3.31 -11.89
N THR A 226 3.11 -3.22 -11.88
CA THR A 226 3.94 -2.33 -12.69
C THR A 226 5.15 -3.06 -13.28
N VAL A 227 5.24 -4.40 -13.17
CA VAL A 227 6.27 -5.22 -13.84
C VAL A 227 5.82 -5.61 -15.25
N SER A 228 5.83 -4.63 -16.15
CA SER A 228 5.99 -4.89 -17.57
C SER A 228 7.36 -5.51 -17.79
N ILE A 229 7.45 -6.82 -18.06
CA ILE A 229 8.73 -7.50 -18.28
C ILE A 229 9.37 -6.90 -19.54
N PRO A 230 10.57 -6.27 -19.43
CA PRO A 230 11.21 -5.64 -20.58
C PRO A 230 11.71 -6.71 -21.54
N LYS A 231 11.08 -6.78 -22.72
CA LYS A 231 11.47 -7.70 -23.79
C LYS A 231 12.72 -7.17 -24.49
N LEU A 232 13.65 -8.06 -24.80
CA LEU A 232 14.79 -7.76 -25.65
C LEU A 232 14.27 -7.55 -27.09
N GLY A 233 13.91 -6.30 -27.41
CA GLY A 233 13.15 -5.96 -28.62
C GLY A 233 12.09 -4.86 -28.46
N GLY A 234 11.92 -4.27 -27.27
CA GLY A 234 11.12 -3.04 -27.07
C GLY A 234 9.68 -3.26 -26.58
N ASP A 235 8.93 -4.17 -27.21
CA ASP A 235 7.54 -4.45 -26.79
C ASP A 235 7.49 -5.21 -25.46
N ALA A 236 7.06 -4.54 -24.38
CA ALA A 236 6.85 -5.21 -23.11
C ALA A 236 5.85 -6.38 -23.22
N ILE A 237 6.19 -7.54 -22.66
CA ILE A 237 5.25 -8.66 -22.58
C ILE A 237 4.27 -8.38 -21.43
N THR A 238 3.17 -7.69 -21.73
CA THR A 238 1.92 -7.92 -21.01
C THR A 238 1.50 -9.35 -21.31
N LEU A 239 1.63 -10.25 -20.33
CA LEU A 239 1.09 -11.61 -20.45
C LEU A 239 -0.42 -11.49 -20.70
N SER A 240 -0.85 -11.92 -21.88
CA SER A 240 -2.22 -11.72 -22.36
C SER A 240 -3.24 -12.22 -21.33
N PRO A 241 -4.35 -11.50 -21.10
CA PRO A 241 -5.42 -12.00 -20.24
C PRO A 241 -5.91 -13.36 -20.73
N LEU A 242 -6.34 -14.22 -19.79
CA LEU A 242 -7.18 -15.36 -20.15
C LEU A 242 -8.48 -14.81 -20.78
N PRO A 243 -8.99 -15.41 -21.87
CA PRO A 243 -10.26 -14.97 -22.45
C PRO A 243 -11.37 -15.05 -21.40
N GLY A 244 -12.13 -13.95 -21.25
CA GLY A 244 -13.12 -13.76 -20.18
C GLY A 244 -12.62 -12.97 -18.97
N MET A 245 -11.32 -12.69 -18.86
CA MET A 245 -10.73 -11.81 -17.83
C MET A 245 -10.28 -10.49 -18.48
N GLU A 246 -11.22 -9.67 -18.96
CA GLU A 246 -10.91 -8.28 -19.34
C GLU A 246 -10.37 -7.54 -18.11
N TYR A 247 -9.12 -7.09 -18.13
CA TYR A 247 -8.52 -6.39 -16.99
C TYR A 247 -9.29 -5.09 -16.70
N GLU A 248 -10.05 -5.10 -15.61
CA GLU A 248 -11.14 -4.14 -15.38
C GLU A 248 -10.64 -2.70 -15.16
N ARG A 249 -11.40 -1.76 -15.71
CA ARG A 249 -11.12 -0.31 -15.70
C ARG A 249 -10.93 0.22 -14.27
N GLY A 250 -9.72 0.62 -13.92
CA GLY A 250 -9.52 1.53 -12.80
C GLY A 250 -9.79 2.98 -13.22
N GLU A 251 -9.90 3.89 -12.25
CA GLU A 251 -9.91 5.33 -12.50
C GLU A 251 -8.58 5.94 -12.08
N LEU A 252 -8.04 6.82 -12.91
CA LEU A 252 -6.88 7.64 -12.59
C LEU A 252 -7.35 9.09 -12.51
N ARG A 253 -7.18 9.70 -11.33
CA ARG A 253 -7.65 11.05 -11.00
C ARG A 253 -6.46 11.95 -10.71
N ALA A 254 -6.41 13.09 -11.37
CA ALA A 254 -5.39 14.11 -11.16
C ALA A 254 -5.86 15.10 -10.10
N TYR A 255 -5.06 15.25 -9.05
CA TYR A 255 -5.18 16.31 -8.04
C TYR A 255 -3.90 17.15 -8.08
N GLU A 256 -3.98 18.39 -7.61
CA GLU A 256 -2.85 19.30 -7.51
C GLU A 256 -1.63 18.68 -6.79
N ALA A 257 -1.86 17.97 -5.68
CA ALA A 257 -0.80 17.27 -4.94
C ALA A 257 -0.22 16.05 -5.69
N GLY A 258 -0.95 15.48 -6.64
CA GLY A 258 -0.53 14.32 -7.43
C GLY A 258 -1.66 13.45 -7.95
N LEU A 259 -1.29 12.32 -8.56
CA LEU A 259 -2.25 11.39 -9.15
C LEU A 259 -2.72 10.35 -8.12
N VAL A 260 -4.03 10.21 -7.94
CA VAL A 260 -4.64 9.09 -7.22
C VAL A 260 -5.14 8.07 -8.22
N PHE A 261 -4.62 6.85 -8.14
CA PHE A 261 -5.23 5.70 -8.80
C PHE A 261 -6.26 5.04 -7.88
N GLN A 262 -7.45 4.79 -8.40
CA GLN A 262 -8.54 4.07 -7.73
C GLN A 262 -8.91 2.80 -8.53
N PRO A 263 -8.43 1.61 -8.13
CA PRO A 263 -8.84 0.35 -8.75
C PRO A 263 -10.30 0.02 -8.43
N LYS A 264 -11.01 -0.64 -9.34
CA LYS A 264 -12.41 -1.07 -9.13
C LYS A 264 -12.57 -2.50 -8.61
N LEU A 265 -11.56 -3.36 -8.77
CA LEU A 265 -11.55 -4.73 -8.26
C LEU A 265 -11.36 -4.75 -6.73
N ILE A 266 -12.22 -5.46 -6.01
CA ILE A 266 -12.13 -5.66 -4.55
C ILE A 266 -11.12 -6.78 -4.24
N PRO A 267 -10.22 -6.63 -3.24
CA PRO A 267 -10.00 -5.45 -2.40
C PRO A 267 -9.23 -4.35 -3.15
N SER A 268 -9.85 -3.18 -3.25
CA SER A 268 -9.32 -2.01 -3.94
C SER A 268 -8.56 -1.11 -2.96
N TYR A 269 -7.28 -0.85 -3.24
CA TYR A 269 -6.46 0.08 -2.46
C TYR A 269 -5.98 1.23 -3.35
N ARG A 270 -6.37 2.46 -3.01
CA ARG A 270 -5.95 3.67 -3.72
C ARG A 270 -4.43 3.83 -3.66
N ARG A 271 -3.84 4.28 -4.77
CA ARG A 271 -2.38 4.46 -4.91
C ARG A 271 -2.06 5.88 -5.35
N PHE A 272 -1.72 6.72 -4.38
CA PHE A 272 -1.23 8.07 -4.62
C PHE A 272 0.22 8.09 -5.16
N VAL A 273 0.44 8.88 -6.20
CA VAL A 273 1.72 9.22 -6.82
C VAL A 273 1.89 10.75 -6.74
N PRO A 274 2.64 11.27 -5.75
CA PRO A 274 2.86 12.71 -5.60
C PRO A 274 3.66 13.32 -6.77
N SER A 275 3.50 14.63 -6.96
CA SER A 275 4.04 15.40 -8.09
C SER A 275 5.57 15.39 -8.19
N ASP A 276 6.29 15.32 -7.06
CA ASP A 276 7.76 15.20 -6.98
C ASP A 276 8.32 14.04 -7.83
N ARG A 277 7.50 13.02 -8.11
CA ARG A 277 7.93 11.76 -8.75
C ARG A 277 7.68 11.69 -10.24
N ILE A 278 6.85 12.56 -10.80
CA ILE A 278 6.61 12.59 -12.26
C ILE A 278 7.61 13.57 -12.87
N THR A 279 8.48 13.06 -13.74
CA THR A 279 9.60 13.82 -14.30
C THR A 279 9.27 14.46 -15.63
N GLY A 280 8.19 14.02 -16.28
CA GLY A 280 7.70 14.57 -17.54
C GLY A 280 6.42 13.87 -17.98
N VAL A 281 5.67 14.54 -18.86
CA VAL A 281 4.46 14.03 -19.50
C VAL A 281 4.73 14.02 -21.00
N ARG A 282 4.58 12.85 -21.65
CA ARG A 282 4.75 12.71 -23.10
C ARG A 282 3.51 12.10 -23.73
N LEU A 283 3.05 12.70 -24.81
CA LEU A 283 2.02 12.12 -25.67
C LEU A 283 2.71 11.49 -26.90
N THR A 284 2.66 10.16 -26.99
CA THR A 284 2.92 9.41 -28.22
C THR A 284 1.61 9.27 -29.00
N GLU A 285 1.67 8.99 -30.30
CA GLU A 285 0.48 8.91 -31.18
C GLU A 285 -0.63 8.02 -30.58
N GLU A 286 -0.26 6.87 -30.04
CA GLU A 286 -1.14 5.88 -29.42
C GLU A 286 -1.31 6.04 -27.89
N LYS A 287 -0.39 6.66 -27.15
CA LYS A 287 -0.26 6.49 -25.69
C LYS A 287 0.16 7.76 -24.96
N LEU A 288 -0.48 8.02 -23.82
CA LEU A 288 -0.01 8.98 -22.82
C LEU A 288 0.99 8.28 -21.89
N VAL A 289 2.17 8.88 -21.71
CA VAL A 289 3.26 8.36 -20.89
C VAL A 289 3.63 9.37 -19.81
N LEU A 290 3.58 8.94 -18.56
CA LEU A 290 3.98 9.72 -17.39
C LEU A 290 5.30 9.15 -16.86
N GLU A 291 6.39 9.84 -17.14
CA GLU A 291 7.75 9.40 -16.79
C GLU A 291 7.97 9.52 -15.28
N ARG A 292 8.60 8.53 -14.64
CA ARG A 292 8.75 8.50 -13.16
C ARG A 292 10.19 8.36 -12.68
N ARG A 293 10.56 9.15 -11.69
CA ARG A 293 11.89 9.08 -11.07
C ARG A 293 12.10 7.74 -10.36
N PHE A 294 13.06 6.95 -10.85
CA PHE A 294 13.45 5.64 -10.31
C PHE A 294 12.33 4.58 -10.28
N ARG A 295 11.32 4.69 -11.15
CA ARG A 295 10.25 3.69 -11.33
C ARG A 295 9.85 3.58 -12.81
N PRO A 296 9.25 2.46 -13.26
CA PRO A 296 8.70 2.35 -14.60
C PRO A 296 7.69 3.48 -14.88
N ASP A 297 7.55 3.92 -16.13
CA ASP A 297 6.56 4.93 -16.50
C ASP A 297 5.12 4.44 -16.23
N ILE A 298 4.17 5.35 -16.07
CA ILE A 298 2.74 5.00 -16.22
C ILE A 298 2.39 5.20 -17.69
N ARG A 299 1.79 4.19 -18.31
CA ARG A 299 1.35 4.24 -19.72
C ARG A 299 -0.17 4.05 -19.77
N CYS A 300 -0.85 4.93 -20.48
CA CYS A 300 -2.30 4.88 -20.70
C CYS A 300 -2.54 4.94 -22.21
N ASP A 301 -3.18 3.92 -22.80
CA ASP A 301 -3.55 3.95 -24.21
C ASP A 301 -4.60 5.04 -24.47
N ARG A 302 -4.37 5.84 -25.51
CA ARG A 302 -5.11 7.06 -25.84
C ARG A 302 -6.60 6.82 -26.08
N SER A 303 -6.97 5.63 -26.56
CA SER A 303 -8.35 5.21 -26.79
C SER A 303 -9.21 5.12 -25.53
N ASN A 304 -8.58 5.09 -24.35
CA ASN A 304 -9.25 4.90 -23.06
C ASN A 304 -9.41 6.23 -22.26
N ILE A 305 -9.09 7.37 -22.90
CA ILE A 305 -9.08 8.70 -22.29
C ILE A 305 -10.14 9.57 -22.96
N ASP A 306 -11.35 9.59 -22.39
CA ASP A 306 -12.55 10.19 -23.00
C ASP A 306 -12.39 11.69 -23.32
N ASP A 307 -11.79 12.47 -22.41
CA ASP A 307 -11.32 13.83 -22.69
C ASP A 307 -9.79 13.95 -22.57
N LEU A 308 -9.10 13.49 -23.61
CA LEU A 308 -7.66 13.68 -23.78
C LEU A 308 -7.22 15.16 -23.69
N LYS A 309 -8.06 16.11 -24.12
CA LYS A 309 -7.71 17.55 -24.11
C LYS A 309 -7.85 18.17 -22.73
N GLY A 310 -8.80 17.71 -21.93
CA GLY A 310 -8.92 18.05 -20.50
C GLY A 310 -7.76 17.47 -19.70
N VAL A 311 -7.49 16.17 -19.86
CA VAL A 311 -6.39 15.48 -19.17
C VAL A 311 -5.03 16.11 -19.49
N LEU A 312 -4.74 16.41 -20.77
CA LEU A 312 -3.49 17.10 -21.13
C LEU A 312 -3.40 18.51 -20.56
N ARG A 313 -4.47 19.33 -20.64
CA ARG A 313 -4.46 20.68 -20.04
C ARG A 313 -4.30 20.65 -18.52
N ALA A 314 -4.91 19.69 -17.83
CA ALA A 314 -4.70 19.50 -16.39
C ALA A 314 -3.25 19.11 -16.07
N LEU A 315 -2.68 18.14 -16.80
CA LEU A 315 -1.30 17.71 -16.63
C LEU A 315 -0.26 18.79 -16.97
N GLU A 316 -0.50 19.60 -18.00
CA GLU A 316 0.35 20.76 -18.34
C GLU A 316 0.24 21.89 -17.31
N ALA A 317 -0.96 22.21 -16.82
CA ALA A 317 -1.14 23.20 -15.78
C ALA A 317 -0.46 22.76 -14.47
N TRP A 318 -0.51 21.46 -14.19
CA TRP A 318 0.13 20.81 -13.05
C TRP A 318 1.66 20.78 -13.15
N ASP A 319 2.23 20.54 -14.34
CA ASP A 319 3.68 20.62 -14.56
C ASP A 319 4.20 22.07 -14.50
N ARG A 320 3.36 23.04 -14.90
CA ARG A 320 3.63 24.48 -14.82
C ARG A 320 3.38 25.08 -13.42
N ALA A 321 2.74 24.36 -12.51
CA ALA A 321 2.54 24.82 -11.14
C ALA A 321 3.86 24.82 -10.35
N PRO A 322 4.09 25.79 -9.45
CA PRO A 322 5.29 25.81 -8.62
C PRO A 322 5.29 24.60 -7.67
N ARG A 323 6.14 23.61 -7.98
CA ARG A 323 6.21 22.33 -7.27
C ARG A 323 6.64 22.55 -5.82
N GLN A 324 5.67 22.60 -4.90
CA GLN A 324 5.94 22.70 -3.46
C GLN A 324 6.78 21.51 -2.98
N PRO A 325 7.83 21.72 -2.16
CA PRO A 325 8.62 20.63 -1.64
C PRO A 325 7.82 19.83 -0.61
N THR A 326 7.50 18.57 -0.93
CA THR A 326 6.90 17.63 0.02
C THR A 326 7.92 17.22 1.08
N VAL A 327 7.55 17.37 2.35
CA VAL A 327 8.31 16.98 3.56
C VAL A 327 8.12 15.49 3.88
#